data_AF-W7BAR2-F1
#
_entry.id   AF-W7BAR2-F1
#
_cell.length_a   1.000
_cell.length_b   1.000
_cell.length_c   1.000
_cell.angle_alpha   90.00
_cell.angle_beta   90.00
_cell.angle_gamma   90.00
#
_symmetry.space_group_name_H-M   'P 1'
#
loop_
_entity.id
_entity.type
_entity.pdbx_description
1 polymer ?
#
loop_
_entity_poly.entity_id
_entity_poly.type
_entity_poly.pdbx_seq_one_letter_code
_entity_poly.pdbx_strand_id
1 'polypeptide(L)'
;MKKTTKKTVEKLKKLDDSYAEMAKNAKHKDFVTAHAAYSYWNTAYGLHQIPIAGISTSDEPSQKKLQTIVQTIKKDKIPYIMLEQNTNSKIADVIQSETDTKALTLHNLETLTEKDIHQNRDYLSIMNDNLKALKEALNY
;
A
#
# COMPACT_ATOMS: atom_id res chain seq x y z
N MET A 1 -10.62 -28.16 16.91
CA MET A 1 -10.65 -26.72 16.54
C MET A 1 -9.86 -25.75 17.44
N LYS A 2 -9.41 -26.08 18.67
CA LYS A 2 -8.86 -25.06 19.60
C LYS A 2 -7.35 -24.71 19.49
N LYS A 3 -6.48 -25.58 18.96
CA LYS A 3 -5.00 -25.37 18.99
C LYS A 3 -4.48 -24.58 17.77
N THR A 4 -4.99 -24.88 16.57
CA THR A 4 -4.59 -24.19 15.33
C THR A 4 -5.01 -22.72 15.32
N THR A 5 -6.24 -22.42 15.78
CA THR A 5 -6.75 -21.04 15.87
C THR A 5 -5.90 -20.17 16.80
N LYS A 6 -5.46 -20.70 17.96
CA LYS A 6 -4.59 -19.95 18.87
C LYS A 6 -3.26 -19.57 18.22
N LYS A 7 -2.61 -20.52 17.54
CA LYS A 7 -1.34 -20.28 16.83
C LYS A 7 -1.50 -19.25 15.71
N THR A 8 -2.60 -19.27 14.97
CA THR A 8 -2.89 -18.26 13.93
C THR A 8 -3.10 -16.88 14.54
N VAL A 9 -3.88 -16.78 15.62
CA VAL A 9 -4.11 -15.51 16.33
C VAL A 9 -2.81 -14.92 16.86
N GLU A 10 -1.91 -15.73 17.42
CA GLU A 10 -0.59 -15.27 17.88
C GLU A 10 0.26 -14.71 16.74
N LYS A 11 0.24 -15.36 15.56
CA LYS A 11 0.97 -14.86 14.39
C LYS A 11 0.40 -13.52 13.89
N LEU A 12 -0.94 -13.38 13.88
CA LEU A 12 -1.60 -12.14 13.47
C LEU A 12 -1.34 -11.01 14.47
N LYS A 13 -1.31 -11.29 15.78
CA LYS A 13 -0.92 -10.31 16.80
C LYS A 13 0.51 -9.81 16.60
N LYS A 14 1.46 -10.72 16.33
CA LYS A 14 2.84 -10.31 16.04
C LYS A 14 2.95 -9.44 14.78
N LEU A 15 2.14 -9.73 13.77
CA LEU A 15 2.08 -8.93 12.56
C LEU A 15 1.50 -7.52 12.85
N ASP A 16 0.39 -7.47 13.60
CA ASP A 16 -0.23 -6.23 14.09
C ASP A 16 0.77 -5.37 14.89
N ASP A 17 1.45 -5.96 15.87
CA ASP A 17 2.52 -5.30 16.64
C ASP A 17 3.62 -4.73 15.73
N SER A 18 3.98 -5.47 14.67
CA SER A 18 5.01 -5.04 13.72
C SER A 18 4.55 -3.87 12.84
N TYR A 19 3.27 -3.82 12.48
CA TYR A 19 2.67 -2.70 11.76
C TYR A 19 2.54 -1.47 12.66
N ALA A 20 2.09 -1.64 13.90
CA ALA A 20 1.99 -0.57 14.88
C ALA A 20 3.36 0.07 15.16
N GLU A 21 4.40 -0.74 15.36
CA GLU A 21 5.76 -0.25 15.59
C GLU A 21 6.35 0.42 14.34
N MET A 22 6.11 -0.13 13.15
CA MET A 22 6.49 0.51 11.89
C MET A 22 5.84 1.87 11.75
N ALA A 23 4.53 1.94 11.93
CA ALA A 23 3.77 3.18 11.79
C ALA A 23 4.24 4.20 12.84
N LYS A 24 4.41 3.81 14.10
CA LYS A 24 4.89 4.69 15.17
C LYS A 24 6.23 5.35 14.82
N ASN A 25 7.18 4.58 14.29
CA ASN A 25 8.52 5.06 13.95
C ASN A 25 8.64 5.70 12.57
N ALA A 26 7.59 5.61 11.73
CA ALA A 26 7.59 6.20 10.40
C ALA A 26 7.70 7.73 10.49
N LYS A 27 8.65 8.30 9.72
CA LYS A 27 8.84 9.76 9.62
C LYS A 27 7.65 10.45 8.96
N HIS A 28 7.04 9.78 7.99
CA HIS A 28 5.87 10.25 7.26
C HIS A 28 4.70 9.30 7.49
N LYS A 29 3.46 9.80 7.34
CA LYS A 29 2.23 9.01 7.50
C LYS A 29 1.47 8.82 6.20
N ASP A 30 1.71 9.69 5.23
CA ASP A 30 1.02 9.69 3.95
C ASP A 30 1.76 8.81 2.93
N PHE A 31 1.02 7.95 2.22
CA PHE A 31 1.53 7.12 1.13
C PHE A 31 0.55 7.13 -0.03
N VAL A 32 1.07 7.21 -1.26
CA VAL A 32 0.25 7.27 -2.48
C VAL A 32 -0.03 5.86 -2.98
N THR A 33 -1.29 5.58 -3.35
CA THR A 33 -1.70 4.26 -3.88
C THR A 33 -2.39 4.40 -5.23
N ALA A 34 -2.39 3.32 -6.03
CA ALA A 34 -3.17 3.26 -7.26
C ALA A 34 -4.68 3.41 -6.99
N HIS A 35 -5.23 2.70 -6.02
CA HIS A 35 -6.63 2.83 -5.58
C HIS A 35 -6.81 2.70 -4.06
N ALA A 36 -8.03 2.95 -3.60
CA ALA A 36 -8.38 3.17 -2.21
C ALA A 36 -8.63 1.88 -1.40
N ALA A 37 -7.67 0.96 -1.30
CA ALA A 37 -7.85 -0.35 -0.63
C ALA A 37 -7.42 -0.42 0.86
N TYR A 38 -6.76 0.62 1.41
CA TYR A 38 -6.02 0.53 2.68
C TYR A 38 -6.54 1.48 3.78
N SER A 39 -7.77 1.96 3.66
CA SER A 39 -8.35 2.98 4.56
C SER A 39 -8.37 2.57 6.05
N TYR A 40 -8.50 1.28 6.35
CA TYR A 40 -8.47 0.77 7.73
C TYR A 40 -7.15 1.04 8.45
N TRP A 41 -6.03 1.21 7.74
CA TRP A 41 -4.74 1.52 8.35
C TRP A 41 -4.65 2.93 8.92
N ASN A 42 -5.53 3.84 8.49
CA ASN A 42 -5.67 5.13 9.15
C ASN A 42 -6.18 4.95 10.57
N THR A 43 -7.32 4.28 10.73
CA THR A 43 -7.91 4.04 12.05
C THR A 43 -7.02 3.15 12.93
N ALA A 44 -6.38 2.13 12.35
CA ALA A 44 -5.57 1.17 13.11
C ALA A 44 -4.19 1.73 13.50
N TYR A 45 -3.53 2.47 12.61
CA TYR A 45 -2.10 2.81 12.75
C TYR A 45 -1.77 4.29 12.48
N GLY A 46 -2.74 5.11 12.10
CA GLY A 46 -2.53 6.51 11.73
C GLY A 46 -1.79 6.67 10.39
N LEU A 47 -1.90 5.70 9.48
CA LEU A 47 -1.34 5.79 8.13
C LEU A 47 -2.40 6.28 7.14
N HIS A 48 -2.07 7.30 6.37
CA HIS A 48 -3.01 7.97 5.48
C HIS A 48 -2.74 7.58 4.03
N GLN A 49 -3.69 6.90 3.39
CA GLN A 49 -3.60 6.66 1.97
C GLN A 49 -3.98 7.93 1.18
N ILE A 50 -3.23 8.22 0.13
CA ILE A 50 -3.57 9.20 -0.91
C ILE A 50 -3.85 8.39 -2.19
N PRO A 51 -5.11 8.03 -2.47
CA PRO A 51 -5.40 7.19 -3.62
C PRO A 51 -5.48 8.03 -4.90
N ILE A 52 -4.92 7.49 -5.99
CA ILE A 52 -4.99 8.10 -7.32
C ILE A 52 -6.39 7.94 -7.91
N ALA A 53 -6.88 6.70 -7.94
CA ALA A 53 -8.22 6.33 -8.37
C ALA A 53 -9.15 6.05 -7.19
N GLY A 54 -10.42 5.77 -7.48
CA GLY A 54 -11.45 5.39 -6.52
C GLY A 54 -11.23 4.00 -5.93
N ILE A 55 -12.28 3.18 -5.90
CA ILE A 55 -12.17 1.79 -5.42
C ILE A 55 -11.63 0.89 -6.54
N SER A 56 -11.98 1.18 -7.80
CA SER A 56 -11.45 0.47 -8.97
C SER A 56 -10.35 1.26 -9.66
N THR A 57 -9.35 0.55 -10.19
CA THR A 57 -8.33 1.15 -11.08
C THR A 57 -8.90 1.61 -12.43
N SER A 58 -10.10 1.15 -12.80
CA SER A 58 -10.84 1.65 -13.96
C SER A 58 -11.53 2.99 -13.72
N ASP A 59 -11.66 3.42 -12.45
CA ASP A 59 -12.30 4.68 -12.11
C ASP A 59 -11.33 5.82 -12.43
N GLU A 60 -11.50 6.46 -13.58
CA GLU A 60 -10.66 7.58 -13.96
C GLU A 60 -10.90 8.79 -13.03
N PRO A 61 -9.88 9.29 -12.30
CA PRO A 61 -10.00 10.52 -11.54
C PRO A 61 -10.20 11.72 -12.48
N SER A 62 -10.94 12.72 -12.01
CA SER A 62 -11.07 13.99 -12.73
C SER A 62 -9.71 14.69 -12.87
N GLN A 63 -9.54 15.51 -13.92
CA GLN A 63 -8.32 16.28 -14.14
C GLN A 63 -7.92 17.14 -12.93
N LYS A 64 -8.90 17.75 -12.26
CA LYS A 64 -8.67 18.54 -11.04
C LYS A 64 -8.11 17.68 -9.90
N LYS A 65 -8.62 16.46 -9.74
CA LYS A 65 -8.13 15.51 -8.73
C LYS A 65 -6.70 15.08 -9.04
N LEU A 66 -6.40 14.77 -10.29
CA LEU A 66 -5.03 14.44 -10.75
C LEU A 66 -4.04 15.56 -10.47
N GLN A 67 -4.38 16.80 -10.83
CA GLN A 67 -3.54 17.97 -10.53
C GLN A 67 -3.28 18.13 -9.03
N THR A 68 -4.32 17.92 -8.21
CA THR A 68 -4.19 17.99 -6.74
C THR A 68 -3.22 16.93 -6.22
N ILE A 69 -3.29 15.70 -6.74
CA ILE A 69 -2.38 14.60 -6.36
C ILE A 69 -0.94 14.94 -6.77
N VAL A 70 -0.71 15.35 -8.02
CA VAL A 70 0.62 15.75 -8.51
C VAL A 70 1.23 16.87 -7.67
N GLN A 71 0.44 17.89 -7.35
CA GLN A 71 0.88 18.99 -6.48
C GLN A 71 1.23 18.51 -5.07
N THR A 72 0.43 17.60 -4.50
CA THR A 72 0.69 17.02 -3.18
C THR A 72 2.00 16.25 -3.18
N ILE A 73 2.21 15.37 -4.16
CA ILE A 73 3.44 14.59 -4.32
C ILE A 73 4.67 15.50 -4.42
N LYS A 74 4.62 16.53 -5.27
CA LYS A 74 5.74 17.47 -5.46
C LYS A 74 6.02 18.30 -4.21
N LYS A 75 4.97 18.79 -3.55
CA LYS A 75 5.07 19.63 -2.36
C LYS A 75 5.66 18.84 -1.18
N ASP A 76 5.14 17.65 -0.95
CA ASP A 76 5.49 16.82 0.20
C ASP A 76 6.71 15.91 -0.09
N LYS A 77 7.23 15.98 -1.33
CA LYS A 77 8.39 15.23 -1.82
C LYS A 77 8.23 13.71 -1.65
N ILE A 78 7.02 13.22 -1.87
CA ILE A 78 6.71 11.80 -1.78
C ILE A 78 7.48 11.08 -2.89
N PRO A 79 8.37 10.11 -2.59
CA PRO A 79 9.23 9.49 -3.60
C PRO A 79 8.59 8.28 -4.28
N TYR A 80 7.49 7.76 -3.74
CA TYR A 80 6.94 6.47 -4.13
C TYR A 80 5.44 6.51 -4.41
N ILE A 81 5.03 5.77 -5.44
CA ILE A 81 3.66 5.37 -5.69
C ILE A 81 3.55 3.86 -5.46
N MET A 82 2.60 3.45 -4.61
CA MET A 82 2.36 2.06 -4.27
C MET A 82 1.38 1.44 -5.28
N LEU A 83 1.83 0.42 -6.02
CA LEU A 83 1.07 -0.26 -7.06
C LEU A 83 0.77 -1.71 -6.68
N GLU A 84 -0.33 -2.22 -7.19
CA GLU A 84 -0.77 -3.59 -6.92
C GLU A 84 -0.25 -4.56 -7.98
N GLN A 85 -0.11 -5.82 -7.58
CA GLN A 85 0.51 -6.90 -8.33
C GLN A 85 -0.22 -7.27 -9.62
N ASN A 86 -1.49 -6.91 -9.72
CA ASN A 86 -2.42 -7.32 -10.78
C ASN A 86 -2.99 -6.14 -11.58
N THR A 87 -2.46 -4.93 -11.39
CA THR A 87 -2.99 -3.72 -12.03
C THR A 87 -1.93 -2.97 -12.81
N ASN A 88 -2.20 -2.70 -14.09
CA ASN A 88 -1.45 -1.73 -14.88
C ASN A 88 -2.23 -0.41 -14.90
N SER A 89 -1.86 0.53 -14.04
CA SER A 89 -2.46 1.86 -14.01
C SER A 89 -1.69 2.82 -14.91
N LYS A 90 -2.19 3.03 -16.14
CA LYS A 90 -1.62 4.05 -17.06
C LYS A 90 -1.57 5.45 -16.42
N ILE A 91 -2.51 5.72 -15.51
CA ILE A 91 -2.58 7.00 -14.79
C ILE A 91 -1.45 7.09 -13.76
N ALA A 92 -1.13 5.99 -13.08
CA ALA A 92 0.04 5.97 -12.21
C ALA A 92 1.33 6.22 -13.00
N ASP A 93 1.50 5.62 -14.19
CA ASP A 93 2.67 5.84 -15.05
C ASP A 93 2.85 7.32 -15.41
N VAL A 94 1.75 8.00 -15.74
CA VAL A 94 1.74 9.45 -16.02
C VAL A 94 2.15 10.25 -14.79
N ILE A 95 1.57 9.95 -13.62
CA ILE A 95 1.93 10.66 -12.38
C ILE A 95 3.40 10.41 -12.04
N GLN A 96 3.90 9.18 -12.19
CA GLN A 96 5.31 8.87 -11.96
C GLN A 96 6.24 9.70 -12.84
N SER A 97 5.93 9.79 -14.13
CA SER A 97 6.69 10.59 -15.09
C SER A 97 6.66 12.08 -14.77
N GLU A 98 5.52 12.60 -14.31
CA GLU A 98 5.34 14.01 -13.96
C GLU A 98 5.98 14.40 -12.62
N THR A 99 6.19 13.44 -11.73
CA THR A 99 6.62 13.67 -10.34
C THR A 99 7.98 13.06 -10.00
N ASP A 100 8.63 12.39 -10.95
CA ASP A 100 9.88 11.64 -10.77
C ASP A 100 9.80 10.58 -9.64
N THR A 101 8.61 10.02 -9.43
CA THR A 101 8.38 9.00 -8.38
C THR A 101 8.64 7.58 -8.88
N LYS A 102 9.09 6.74 -7.95
CA LYS A 102 9.32 5.30 -8.18
C LYS A 102 8.10 4.49 -7.78
N ALA A 103 7.98 3.30 -8.35
CA ALA A 103 6.94 2.35 -7.94
C ALA A 103 7.46 1.42 -6.85
N LEU A 104 6.63 1.17 -5.84
CA LEU A 104 6.78 0.03 -4.92
C LEU A 104 5.54 -0.84 -5.03
N THR A 105 5.69 -2.14 -4.80
CA THR A 105 4.54 -3.05 -4.77
C THR A 105 3.87 -3.03 -3.39
N LEU A 106 2.55 -2.87 -3.37
CA LEU A 106 1.70 -3.05 -2.20
C LEU A 106 0.53 -3.94 -2.59
N HIS A 107 0.49 -5.15 -2.04
CA HIS A 107 -0.46 -6.17 -2.43
C HIS A 107 -1.80 -5.99 -1.70
N ASN A 108 -2.92 -5.90 -2.43
CA ASN A 108 -4.25 -5.63 -1.87
C ASN A 108 -4.93 -6.87 -1.23
N LEU A 109 -4.40 -8.07 -1.51
CA LEU A 109 -4.86 -9.38 -1.01
C LEU A 109 -6.20 -9.85 -1.59
N GLU A 110 -6.71 -9.19 -2.63
CA GLU A 110 -7.96 -9.58 -3.30
C GLU A 110 -7.80 -10.88 -4.08
N THR A 111 -6.66 -11.03 -4.77
CA THR A 111 -6.32 -12.23 -5.55
C THR A 111 -4.84 -12.56 -5.42
N LEU A 112 -4.51 -13.86 -5.45
CA LEU A 112 -3.15 -14.34 -5.61
C LEU A 112 -2.80 -14.38 -7.10
N THR A 113 -1.61 -13.90 -7.47
CA THR A 113 -1.08 -14.09 -8.82
C THR A 113 -0.59 -15.52 -9.02
N GLU A 114 -0.35 -15.94 -10.27
CA GLU A 114 0.31 -17.23 -10.55
C GLU A 114 1.66 -17.36 -9.83
N LYS A 115 2.41 -16.26 -9.73
CA LYS A 115 3.66 -16.20 -8.98
C LYS A 115 3.44 -16.46 -7.49
N ASP A 116 2.41 -15.87 -6.90
CA ASP A 116 2.09 -16.08 -5.49
C ASP A 116 1.72 -17.54 -5.21
N ILE A 117 0.92 -18.14 -6.10
CA ILE A 117 0.52 -19.55 -6.01
C ILE A 117 1.76 -20.46 -6.11
N HIS A 118 2.61 -20.25 -7.13
CA HIS A 118 3.85 -21.03 -7.30
C HIS A 118 4.82 -20.89 -6.13
N GLN A 119 4.83 -19.74 -5.47
CA GLN A 119 5.65 -19.48 -4.28
C GLN A 119 4.98 -19.92 -2.97
N ASN A 120 3.80 -20.55 -3.02
CA ASN A 120 2.99 -20.92 -1.85
C ASN A 120 2.80 -19.75 -0.88
N ARG A 121 2.58 -18.54 -1.41
CA ARG A 121 2.39 -17.34 -0.61
C ARG A 121 1.07 -17.42 0.15
N ASP A 122 1.12 -17.07 1.43
CA ASP A 122 -0.05 -16.89 2.29
C ASP A 122 -0.21 -15.43 2.74
N TYR A 123 -1.31 -15.15 3.43
CA TYR A 123 -1.63 -13.83 4.00
C TYR A 123 -0.45 -13.23 4.78
N LEU A 124 0.18 -14.04 5.65
CA LEU A 124 1.27 -13.54 6.50
C LEU A 124 2.50 -13.20 5.68
N SER A 125 2.86 -14.03 4.70
CA SER A 125 4.00 -13.77 3.83
C SER A 125 3.80 -12.48 3.03
N ILE A 126 2.60 -12.26 2.48
CA ILE A 126 2.27 -11.08 1.69
C ILE A 126 2.24 -9.82 2.56
N MET A 127 1.59 -9.87 3.73
CA MET A 127 1.56 -8.73 4.65
C MET A 127 2.95 -8.37 5.19
N ASN A 128 3.86 -9.33 5.35
CA ASN A 128 5.24 -9.03 5.71
C ASN A 128 6.01 -8.32 4.59
N ASP A 129 5.68 -8.58 3.32
CA ASP A 129 6.27 -7.83 2.20
C ASP A 129 5.65 -6.44 2.08
N ASN A 130 4.33 -6.30 2.28
CA ASN A 130 3.67 -4.99 2.39
C ASN A 130 4.28 -4.14 3.53
N LEU A 131 4.58 -4.76 4.67
CA LEU A 131 5.25 -4.09 5.79
C LEU A 131 6.63 -3.53 5.39
N LYS A 132 7.41 -4.27 4.59
CA LYS A 132 8.71 -3.79 4.07
C LYS A 132 8.52 -2.63 3.11
N ALA A 133 7.56 -2.75 2.18
CA ALA A 133 7.25 -1.70 1.22
C ALA A 133 6.82 -0.40 1.93
N LEU A 134 5.98 -0.50 2.96
CA LEU A 134 5.58 0.66 3.78
C LEU A 134 6.76 1.27 4.55
N LYS A 135 7.68 0.45 5.09
CA LYS A 135 8.89 0.96 5.75
C LYS A 135 9.74 1.79 4.79
N GLU A 136 9.88 1.36 3.55
CA GLU A 136 10.59 2.12 2.53
C GLU A 136 9.82 3.39 2.14
N ALA A 137 8.53 3.26 1.87
CA ALA A 137 7.68 4.36 1.41
C ALA A 137 7.53 5.51 2.41
N LEU A 138 7.64 5.24 3.71
CA LEU A 138 7.32 6.20 4.77
C LEU A 138 8.55 6.78 5.50
N ASN A 139 9.77 6.39 5.12
CA ASN A 139 11.00 6.80 5.82
C ASN A 139 12.01 7.56 4.95
N TYR A 140 11.52 8.29 3.94
CA TYR A 140 12.32 9.19 3.12
C TYR A 140 12.81 10.44 3.86
#